data_AF-A0A5V4ZA07-F1
#
_entry.id   AF-A0A5V4ZA07-F1
#
_cell.length_a   1.000
_cell.length_b   1.000
_cell.length_c   1.000
_cell.angle_alpha   90.00
_cell.angle_beta   90.00
_cell.angle_gamma   90.00
#
_symmetry.space_group_name_H-M   'P 1'
#
loop_
_entity.id
_entity.type
_entity.pdbx_description
1 polymer ?
#
loop_
_entity_poly.entity_id
_entity_poly.type
_entity_poly.pdbx_seq_one_letter_code
_entity_poly.pdbx_strand_id
1 'polypeptide(L)'
;MSQIFDIVQSMSGHKNCIVIPGPYLDFFAGDHQAHALGAILNQLVFWSGKSGLDDGWFYKEHSELAEEIKGVSADQVQRMVDKICKRWLPGIVEKDQRQVNGTKKTHYRIHGDKLIAVLFPSLLDSAESRNGKREVAEPIPQNHGTETAESRNPNREVAEPILYTDHYTDHHKQIIKPSCPVAEQPDPEVMITDQAIEVLTHLNQVSGSRYQKSKTSLENIRARLREGYSVADLQLVIDLKHEHWHGDSRMYRYMRPETLFGPKKFESYLQDATRWLKSGRPSSESLEGERKRDPMMFGPVDTTIPAGFRG
;
A
#
# COMPACT_ATOMS: atom_id res chain seq x y z
N MET A 1 14.09 19.57 18.76
CA MET A 1 12.74 19.75 18.17
C MET A 1 12.17 18.45 17.57
N SER A 2 12.68 17.26 17.92
CA SER A 2 12.34 15.99 17.24
C SER A 2 11.09 15.28 17.76
N GLN A 3 10.93 15.15 19.07
CA GLN A 3 9.87 14.31 19.65
C GLN A 3 8.43 14.76 19.33
N ILE A 4 8.20 16.08 19.22
CA ILE A 4 6.88 16.62 18.88
C ILE A 4 6.55 16.37 17.40
N PHE A 5 7.54 16.49 16.51
CA PHE A 5 7.35 16.26 15.08
C PHE A 5 7.14 14.76 14.79
N ASP A 6 7.87 13.87 15.45
CA ASP A 6 7.70 12.42 15.34
C ASP A 6 6.30 11.98 15.80
N ILE A 7 5.77 12.60 16.85
CA ILE A 7 4.39 12.38 17.32
C ILE A 7 3.38 12.86 16.27
N VAL A 8 3.51 14.09 15.77
CA VAL A 8 2.60 14.64 14.75
C VAL A 8 2.66 13.83 13.45
N GLN A 9 3.84 13.35 13.07
CA GLN A 9 4.04 12.47 11.92
C GLN A 9 3.41 11.09 12.15
N SER A 10 3.50 10.54 13.37
CA SER A 10 2.84 9.28 13.73
C SER A 10 1.31 9.39 13.77
N MET A 11 0.79 10.58 14.04
CA MET A 11 -0.63 10.91 13.96
C MET A 11 -1.10 11.15 12.51
N SER A 12 -0.16 11.34 11.59
CA SER A 12 -0.40 11.56 10.16
C SER A 12 -0.34 10.22 9.44
N GLY A 13 -1.46 9.77 8.87
CA GLY A 13 -1.57 8.47 8.19
C GLY A 13 -2.79 7.66 8.65
N HIS A 14 -3.12 6.61 7.90
CA HIS A 14 -4.41 5.86 7.96
C HIS A 14 -4.94 5.50 9.37
N LYS A 15 -4.09 5.34 10.39
CA LYS A 15 -4.51 4.98 11.75
C LYS A 15 -5.25 6.08 12.50
N ASN A 16 -5.20 7.33 12.05
CA ASN A 16 -5.93 8.45 12.66
C ASN A 16 -6.60 9.37 11.63
N CYS A 17 -6.78 8.90 10.39
CA CYS A 17 -7.37 9.66 9.30
C CYS A 17 -8.79 9.19 8.99
N ILE A 18 -9.64 10.10 8.56
CA ILE A 18 -10.93 9.78 7.96
C ILE A 18 -10.76 9.88 6.45
N VAL A 19 -10.95 8.74 5.80
CA VAL A 19 -10.92 8.67 4.34
C VAL A 19 -12.29 9.07 3.84
N ILE A 20 -12.33 10.07 2.96
CA ILE A 20 -13.55 10.52 2.29
C ILE A 20 -13.38 10.23 0.80
N PRO A 21 -14.24 9.42 0.18
CA PRO A 21 -14.21 9.20 -1.26
C PRO A 21 -14.33 10.52 -2.03
N GLY A 22 -13.42 10.75 -2.97
CA GLY A 22 -13.41 11.93 -3.87
C GLY A 22 -14.77 12.22 -4.52
N PRO A 23 -15.49 11.21 -5.07
CA PRO A 23 -16.81 11.42 -5.65
C PRO A 23 -17.84 12.04 -4.70
N TYR A 24 -17.73 11.83 -3.39
CA TYR A 24 -18.62 12.48 -2.43
C TYR A 24 -18.30 13.97 -2.32
N LEU A 25 -17.02 14.34 -2.37
CA LEU A 25 -16.59 15.74 -2.34
C LEU A 25 -17.03 16.47 -3.62
N ASP A 26 -16.88 15.82 -4.77
CA ASP A 26 -17.35 16.34 -6.06
C ASP A 26 -18.87 16.51 -6.06
N PHE A 27 -19.60 15.53 -5.51
CA PHE A 27 -21.06 15.60 -5.40
C PHE A 27 -21.54 16.76 -4.52
N PHE A 28 -20.85 17.03 -3.40
CA PHE A 28 -21.15 18.15 -2.51
C PHE A 28 -20.42 19.44 -2.90
N ALA A 29 -19.83 19.52 -4.10
CA ALA A 29 -19.15 20.71 -4.57
C ALA A 29 -20.08 21.93 -4.52
N GLY A 30 -19.56 23.06 -4.04
CA GLY A 30 -20.32 24.29 -3.83
C GLY A 30 -20.97 24.42 -2.45
N ASP A 31 -20.93 23.38 -1.60
CA ASP A 31 -21.26 23.51 -0.19
C ASP A 31 -20.03 23.87 0.64
N HIS A 32 -20.13 24.89 1.51
CA HIS A 32 -19.04 25.22 2.42
C HIS A 32 -18.64 24.06 3.35
N GLN A 33 -19.57 23.12 3.60
CA GLN A 33 -19.36 21.97 4.47
C GLN A 33 -19.16 20.65 3.70
N ALA A 34 -18.73 20.69 2.42
CA ALA A 34 -18.61 19.52 1.55
C ALA A 34 -17.83 18.35 2.20
N HIS A 35 -16.71 18.64 2.86
CA HIS A 35 -15.89 17.61 3.52
C HIS A 35 -16.63 16.93 4.69
N ALA A 36 -17.31 17.70 5.53
CA ALA A 36 -18.06 17.15 6.64
C ALA A 36 -19.30 16.37 6.17
N LEU A 37 -19.97 16.84 5.11
CA LEU A 37 -21.06 16.12 4.44
C LEU A 37 -20.57 14.80 3.84
N GLY A 38 -19.43 14.81 3.15
CA GLY A 38 -18.79 13.63 2.59
C GLY A 38 -18.39 12.61 3.65
N ALA A 39 -17.81 13.06 4.77
CA ALA A 39 -17.46 12.20 5.89
C ALA A 39 -18.70 11.54 6.53
N ILE A 40 -19.78 12.31 6.74
CA ILE A 40 -21.05 11.76 7.25
C ILE A 40 -21.63 10.74 6.28
N LEU A 41 -21.71 11.09 4.99
CA LEU A 41 -22.23 10.18 3.97
C LEU A 41 -21.42 8.88 3.94
N ASN A 42 -20.09 8.96 4.03
CA ASN A 42 -19.23 7.79 4.07
C ASN A 42 -19.55 6.86 5.24
N GLN A 43 -19.71 7.42 6.46
CA GLN A 43 -20.08 6.61 7.61
C GLN A 43 -21.48 6.02 7.50
N LEU A 44 -22.44 6.77 6.98
CA LEU A 44 -23.80 6.27 6.75
C LEU A 44 -23.78 5.08 5.78
N VAL A 45 -23.04 5.18 4.67
CA VAL A 45 -22.89 4.08 3.69
C VAL A 45 -22.22 2.87 4.33
N PHE A 46 -21.14 3.07 5.09
CA PHE A 46 -20.45 1.98 5.78
C PHE A 46 -21.37 1.21 6.74
N TRP A 47 -22.13 1.92 7.58
CA TRP A 47 -23.04 1.28 8.53
C TRP A 47 -24.23 0.61 7.84
N SER A 48 -24.67 1.11 6.68
CA SER A 48 -25.71 0.44 5.88
C SER A 48 -25.28 -0.95 5.38
N GLY A 49 -23.98 -1.16 5.11
CA GLY A 49 -23.45 -2.48 4.74
C GLY A 49 -23.29 -3.45 5.92
N LYS A 50 -23.33 -2.94 7.16
CA LYS A 50 -23.19 -3.75 8.39
C LYS A 50 -24.52 -4.13 9.03
N SER A 51 -25.64 -3.55 8.60
CA SER A 51 -26.94 -3.87 9.16
C SER A 51 -27.45 -5.21 8.63
N GLY A 52 -27.54 -6.20 9.51
CA GLY A 52 -28.16 -7.50 9.21
C GLY A 52 -29.69 -7.50 9.26
N LEU A 53 -30.34 -6.33 9.11
CA LEU A 53 -31.79 -6.20 9.12
C LEU A 53 -32.31 -6.24 7.68
N ASP A 54 -33.28 -7.11 7.41
CA ASP A 54 -33.84 -7.34 6.07
C ASP A 54 -34.52 -6.10 5.46
N ASP A 55 -34.87 -5.11 6.27
CA ASP A 55 -35.52 -3.86 5.84
C ASP A 55 -34.52 -2.76 5.43
N GLY A 56 -33.21 -3.02 5.57
CA GLY A 56 -32.12 -2.11 5.22
C GLY A 56 -31.99 -0.90 6.16
N TRP A 57 -32.65 -0.92 7.32
CA TRP A 57 -32.53 0.13 8.32
C TRP A 57 -31.41 -0.19 9.32
N PHE A 58 -30.71 0.85 9.76
CA PHE A 58 -29.74 0.75 10.85
C PHE A 58 -29.89 1.94 11.79
N TYR A 59 -29.58 1.76 13.06
CA TYR A 59 -29.58 2.88 14.01
C TYR A 59 -28.16 3.30 14.36
N LYS A 60 -27.98 4.60 14.57
CA LYS A 60 -26.72 5.18 15.03
C LYS A 60 -27.01 6.54 15.68
N GLU A 61 -26.42 6.81 16.83
CA GLU A 61 -26.63 8.09 17.50
C GLU A 61 -25.78 9.19 16.87
N HIS A 62 -26.26 10.44 16.93
CA HIS A 62 -25.52 11.57 16.37
C HIS A 62 -24.21 11.85 17.12
N SER A 63 -24.16 11.54 18.41
CA SER A 63 -22.95 11.57 19.24
C SER A 63 -21.90 10.57 18.75
N GLU A 64 -22.30 9.32 18.50
CA GLU A 64 -21.40 8.28 18.01
C GLU A 64 -20.84 8.63 16.62
N LEU A 65 -21.68 9.15 15.72
CA LEU A 65 -21.22 9.65 14.42
C LEU A 65 -20.24 10.82 14.58
N ALA A 66 -20.48 11.72 15.53
CA ALA A 66 -19.59 12.85 15.79
C ALA A 66 -18.20 12.40 16.30
N GLU A 67 -18.15 11.39 17.16
CA GLU A 67 -16.90 10.78 17.64
C GLU A 67 -16.12 10.11 16.49
N GLU A 68 -16.82 9.45 15.57
CA GLU A 68 -16.21 8.81 14.39
C GLU A 68 -15.65 9.82 13.38
N ILE A 69 -16.35 10.95 13.16
CA ILE A 69 -15.96 11.99 12.18
C ILE A 69 -14.91 12.96 12.75
N LYS A 70 -14.83 13.09 14.08
CA LYS A 70 -13.89 13.98 14.80
C LYS A 70 -14.03 15.46 14.43
N GLY A 71 -13.93 16.35 15.42
CA GLY A 71 -13.98 17.79 15.18
C GLY A 71 -15.35 18.36 14.76
N VAL A 72 -16.42 17.56 14.90
CA VAL A 72 -17.81 18.01 14.75
C VAL A 72 -18.62 17.68 16.00
N SER A 73 -19.61 18.49 16.35
CA SER A 73 -20.54 18.20 17.45
C SER A 73 -21.74 17.36 17.01
N ALA A 74 -22.41 16.71 17.96
CA ALA A 74 -23.64 15.96 17.68
C ALA A 74 -24.71 16.82 16.98
N ASP A 75 -24.86 18.09 17.37
CA ASP A 75 -25.79 19.02 16.73
C ASP A 75 -25.38 19.36 15.29
N GLN A 76 -24.07 19.49 15.02
CA GLN A 76 -23.57 19.71 13.67
C GLN A 76 -23.84 18.47 12.80
N VAL A 77 -23.60 17.27 13.32
CA VAL A 77 -23.94 16.02 12.64
C VAL A 77 -25.44 15.97 12.33
N GLN A 78 -26.30 16.27 13.31
CA GLN A 78 -27.74 16.29 13.09
C GLN A 78 -28.13 17.27 11.97
N ARG A 79 -27.61 18.51 11.99
CA ARG A 79 -27.88 19.51 10.94
C ARG A 79 -27.40 19.05 9.56
N MET A 80 -26.23 18.43 9.49
CA MET A 80 -25.66 17.95 8.23
C MET A 80 -26.39 16.72 7.70
N VAL A 81 -26.79 15.79 8.57
CA VAL A 81 -27.66 14.66 8.20
C VAL A 81 -28.99 15.17 7.66
N ASP A 82 -29.61 16.15 8.31
CA ASP A 82 -30.82 16.81 7.80
C ASP A 82 -30.61 17.40 6.41
N LYS A 83 -29.46 18.05 6.20
CA LYS A 83 -29.08 18.63 4.93
C LYS A 83 -28.88 17.57 3.85
N ILE A 84 -28.24 16.45 4.17
CA ILE A 84 -28.09 15.30 3.27
C ILE A 84 -29.48 14.78 2.89
N CYS A 85 -30.34 14.45 3.86
CA CYS A 85 -31.65 13.88 3.61
C CYS A 85 -32.62 14.81 2.88
N LYS A 86 -32.58 16.13 3.15
CA LYS A 86 -33.60 17.07 2.64
C LYS A 86 -33.16 17.79 1.37
N ARG A 87 -31.87 18.13 1.26
CA ARG A 87 -31.36 18.99 0.18
C ARG A 87 -30.62 18.21 -0.89
N TRP A 88 -29.74 17.30 -0.49
CA TRP A 88 -28.80 16.68 -1.42
C TRP A 88 -29.26 15.31 -1.94
N LEU A 89 -29.79 14.46 -1.05
CA LEU A 89 -30.15 13.08 -1.34
C LEU A 89 -31.58 12.74 -0.87
N PRO A 90 -32.61 13.55 -1.21
CA PRO A 90 -33.99 13.26 -0.85
C PRO A 90 -34.47 11.95 -1.48
N GLY A 91 -35.05 11.08 -0.66
CA GLY A 91 -35.54 9.76 -1.09
C GLY A 91 -34.45 8.73 -1.43
N ILE A 92 -33.18 9.08 -1.19
CA ILE A 92 -32.02 8.17 -1.32
C ILE A 92 -31.46 7.86 0.05
N VAL A 93 -31.23 8.90 0.87
CA VAL A 93 -30.88 8.76 2.28
C VAL A 93 -32.07 9.19 3.12
N GLU A 94 -32.63 8.24 3.85
CA GLU A 94 -33.79 8.45 4.69
C GLU A 94 -33.40 8.32 6.16
N LYS A 95 -34.13 9.05 7.02
CA LYS A 95 -34.01 8.94 8.46
C LYS A 95 -35.37 8.88 9.12
N ASP A 96 -35.48 8.15 10.20
CA ASP A 96 -36.72 7.96 10.96
C ASP A 96 -36.44 7.80 12.45
N GLN A 97 -37.41 8.09 13.31
CA GLN A 97 -37.32 7.90 14.75
C GLN A 97 -38.08 6.63 15.14
N ARG A 98 -37.35 5.59 15.53
CA ARG A 98 -37.95 4.30 15.92
C ARG A 98 -37.51 3.90 17.32
N GLN A 99 -38.30 3.08 17.99
CA GLN A 99 -37.97 2.61 19.34
C GLN A 99 -37.12 1.36 19.28
N VAL A 100 -35.98 1.39 19.97
CA VAL A 100 -35.13 0.23 20.23
C VAL A 100 -35.06 0.09 21.75
N ASN A 101 -35.53 -1.04 22.27
CA ASN A 101 -35.59 -1.32 23.72
C ASN A 101 -36.32 -0.22 24.54
N GLY A 102 -37.37 0.39 23.96
CA GLY A 102 -38.16 1.44 24.62
C GLY A 102 -37.59 2.87 24.49
N THR A 103 -36.36 3.03 23.98
CA THR A 103 -35.75 4.34 23.74
C THR A 103 -35.88 4.73 22.28
N LYS A 104 -36.29 5.98 22.01
CA LYS A 104 -36.34 6.53 20.65
C LYS A 104 -34.91 6.71 20.13
N LYS A 105 -34.60 6.05 19.01
CA LYS A 105 -33.32 6.15 18.31
C LYS A 105 -33.53 6.55 16.86
N THR A 106 -32.60 7.35 16.35
CA THR A 106 -32.55 7.69 14.92
C THR A 106 -32.11 6.46 14.14
N HIS A 107 -32.94 6.05 13.18
CA HIS A 107 -32.64 5.03 12.19
C HIS A 107 -32.39 5.69 10.85
N TYR A 108 -31.50 5.10 10.06
CA TYR A 108 -31.15 5.53 8.72
C TYR A 108 -31.35 4.39 7.74
N ARG A 109 -31.67 4.75 6.50
CA ARG A 109 -31.72 3.84 5.37
C ARG A 109 -31.12 4.51 4.15
N ILE A 110 -30.36 3.75 3.38
CA ILE A 110 -29.72 4.23 2.16
C ILE A 110 -30.11 3.31 1.02
N HIS A 111 -30.66 3.90 -0.05
CA HIS A 111 -30.98 3.19 -1.28
C HIS A 111 -29.75 3.15 -2.17
N GLY A 112 -28.97 2.06 -2.10
CA GLY A 112 -27.70 1.91 -2.79
C GLY A 112 -27.75 2.18 -4.30
N ASP A 113 -28.69 1.55 -5.01
CA ASP A 113 -28.82 1.71 -6.47
C ASP A 113 -29.09 3.16 -6.88
N LYS A 114 -29.96 3.85 -6.14
CA LYS A 114 -30.27 5.26 -6.39
C LYS A 114 -29.09 6.16 -6.05
N LEU A 115 -28.34 5.84 -4.99
CA LEU A 115 -27.13 6.57 -4.61
C LEU A 115 -26.07 6.45 -5.70
N ILE A 116 -25.83 5.25 -6.22
CA ILE A 116 -24.90 5.00 -7.32
C ILE A 116 -25.31 5.80 -8.56
N ALA A 117 -26.59 5.75 -8.94
CA ALA A 117 -27.10 6.47 -10.10
C ALA A 117 -26.89 7.99 -10.01
N VAL A 118 -27.02 8.56 -8.81
CA VAL A 118 -26.83 10.00 -8.58
C VAL A 118 -25.35 10.39 -8.50
N LEU A 119 -24.51 9.57 -7.87
CA LEU A 119 -23.08 9.86 -7.75
C LEU A 119 -22.29 9.60 -9.04
N PHE A 120 -22.74 8.64 -9.85
CA PHE A 120 -22.04 8.19 -11.05
C PHE A 120 -22.94 8.15 -12.29
N PRO A 121 -23.50 9.30 -12.73
CA PRO A 121 -24.45 9.34 -13.84
C PRO A 121 -23.88 8.80 -15.16
N SER A 122 -22.58 8.98 -15.43
CA SER A 122 -21.94 8.56 -16.68
C SER A 122 -21.63 7.06 -16.79
N LEU A 123 -21.68 6.30 -15.69
CA LEU A 123 -21.46 4.85 -15.70
C LEU A 123 -22.68 4.07 -16.26
N LEU A 124 -23.88 4.67 -16.21
CA LEU A 124 -25.11 4.05 -16.70
C LEU A 124 -25.25 4.16 -18.24
N ASP A 125 -24.83 5.27 -18.85
CA ASP A 125 -24.93 5.47 -20.30
C ASP A 125 -23.99 4.55 -21.11
N SER A 126 -22.87 4.10 -20.52
CA SER A 126 -21.93 3.19 -21.19
C SER A 126 -22.32 1.71 -21.12
N ALA A 127 -23.27 1.34 -20.27
CA ALA A 127 -23.73 -0.04 -20.13
C ALA A 127 -24.82 -0.43 -21.15
N GLU A 128 -25.55 0.54 -21.72
CA GLU A 128 -26.69 0.26 -22.61
C GLU A 128 -26.31 0.05 -24.10
N SER A 129 -25.08 0.37 -24.52
CA SER A 129 -24.67 0.28 -25.94
C SER A 129 -23.66 -0.85 -26.24
N ARG A 130 -23.97 -2.10 -25.86
CA ARG A 130 -23.42 -3.29 -26.55
C ARG A 130 -24.49 -4.35 -26.79
N ASN A 131 -25.46 -4.00 -27.61
CA ASN A 131 -26.24 -5.01 -28.32
C ASN A 131 -25.49 -5.42 -29.60
N GLY A 132 -25.16 -6.71 -29.72
CA GLY A 132 -24.79 -7.31 -31.01
C GLY A 132 -23.53 -8.17 -31.06
N LYS A 133 -23.52 -9.35 -30.41
CA LYS A 133 -23.37 -10.66 -31.08
C LYS A 133 -23.22 -11.79 -30.05
N ARG A 134 -24.21 -12.67 -30.09
CA ARG A 134 -24.27 -13.97 -29.44
C ARG A 134 -23.31 -14.91 -30.18
N GLU A 135 -22.31 -15.45 -29.50
CA GLU A 135 -21.81 -16.78 -29.79
C GLU A 135 -21.82 -17.60 -28.51
N VAL A 136 -22.51 -18.73 -28.62
CA VAL A 136 -22.78 -19.72 -27.60
C VAL A 136 -21.53 -20.59 -27.45
N ALA A 137 -21.02 -20.75 -26.24
CA ALA A 137 -20.15 -21.87 -25.89
C ALA A 137 -20.72 -22.52 -24.63
N GLU A 138 -21.23 -23.73 -24.81
CA GLU A 138 -21.87 -24.54 -23.77
C GLU A 138 -20.89 -24.98 -22.66
N PRO A 139 -21.38 -25.21 -21.43
CA PRO A 139 -20.56 -25.77 -20.35
C PRO A 139 -20.50 -27.30 -20.48
N ILE A 140 -19.29 -27.86 -20.62
CA ILE A 140 -19.07 -29.31 -20.53
C ILE A 140 -18.83 -29.70 -19.06
N PRO A 141 -19.61 -30.66 -18.50
CA PRO A 141 -19.54 -31.09 -17.10
C PRO A 141 -18.60 -32.31 -16.89
N GLN A 142 -18.43 -32.68 -15.61
CA GLN A 142 -17.96 -33.98 -15.05
C GLN A 142 -16.51 -34.01 -14.51
N ASN A 143 -16.18 -34.56 -13.33
CA ASN A 143 -16.92 -35.35 -12.34
C ASN A 143 -16.33 -35.20 -10.93
N HIS A 144 -17.22 -35.30 -9.94
CA HIS A 144 -16.91 -35.54 -8.53
C HIS A 144 -16.39 -36.96 -8.30
N GLY A 145 -15.41 -37.10 -7.42
CA GLY A 145 -15.12 -38.32 -6.66
C GLY A 145 -15.35 -38.04 -5.17
N THR A 146 -16.42 -38.63 -4.64
CA THR A 146 -16.89 -38.59 -3.25
C THR A 146 -16.20 -39.66 -2.40
N GLU A 147 -15.89 -39.35 -1.14
CA GLU A 147 -16.21 -40.17 0.06
C GLU A 147 -15.95 -39.34 1.33
N THR A 148 -17.01 -38.77 1.95
CA THR A 148 -17.70 -39.18 3.21
C THR A 148 -17.00 -38.71 4.49
N ALA A 149 -17.65 -38.18 5.53
CA ALA A 149 -18.96 -37.60 5.77
C ALA A 149 -18.90 -37.05 7.22
N GLU A 150 -19.40 -35.84 7.48
CA GLU A 150 -20.13 -35.48 8.72
C GLU A 150 -20.77 -34.09 8.58
N SER A 151 -21.98 -33.97 9.12
CA SER A 151 -23.05 -33.07 8.64
C SER A 151 -23.30 -31.84 9.52
N ARG A 152 -23.53 -30.66 8.90
CA ARG A 152 -24.66 -29.75 9.24
C ARG A 152 -24.94 -28.68 8.16
N ASN A 153 -26.20 -28.61 7.71
CA ASN A 153 -26.85 -27.60 6.84
C ASN A 153 -27.12 -26.24 7.56
N PRO A 154 -27.63 -25.18 6.90
CA PRO A 154 -27.43 -24.68 5.52
C PRO A 154 -27.14 -23.15 5.50
N ASN A 155 -26.01 -22.71 4.92
CA ASN A 155 -25.70 -21.29 4.77
C ASN A 155 -26.04 -20.80 3.36
N ARG A 156 -26.89 -19.77 3.30
CA ARG A 156 -27.24 -18.99 2.11
C ARG A 156 -26.14 -17.94 1.94
N GLU A 157 -25.22 -18.17 1.01
CA GLU A 157 -24.10 -17.24 0.75
C GLU A 157 -24.62 -15.90 0.22
N VAL A 158 -24.52 -14.90 1.09
CA VAL A 158 -24.71 -13.49 0.82
C VAL A 158 -23.49 -13.00 0.04
N ALA A 159 -23.71 -12.27 -1.05
CA ALA A 159 -22.67 -11.67 -1.85
C ALA A 159 -21.80 -10.71 -1.03
N GLU A 160 -20.48 -10.88 -1.08
CA GLU A 160 -19.50 -10.03 -0.41
C GLU A 160 -19.42 -8.64 -1.09
N PRO A 161 -19.47 -7.52 -0.33
CA PRO A 161 -19.37 -6.17 -0.89
C PRO A 161 -17.92 -5.80 -1.20
N ILE A 162 -17.65 -5.48 -2.46
CA ILE A 162 -16.32 -5.22 -3.05
C ILE A 162 -15.73 -3.82 -2.75
N LEU A 163 -16.12 -3.14 -1.66
CA LEU A 163 -15.63 -1.76 -1.36
C LEU A 163 -14.30 -1.71 -0.61
N TYR A 164 -13.47 -2.74 -0.74
CA TYR A 164 -12.06 -2.63 -0.42
C TYR A 164 -11.27 -3.53 -1.35
N THR A 165 -10.81 -2.99 -2.47
CA THR A 165 -9.74 -3.62 -3.24
C THR A 165 -8.67 -2.59 -3.56
N ASP A 166 -7.51 -2.82 -2.95
CA ASP A 166 -6.23 -2.66 -3.60
C ASP A 166 -6.36 -2.98 -5.10
N HIS A 167 -5.81 -2.14 -5.98
CA HIS A 167 -4.91 -2.55 -7.05
C HIS A 167 -4.53 -1.39 -7.97
N TYR A 168 -3.21 -1.22 -8.14
CA TYR A 168 -2.57 -0.63 -9.30
C TYR A 168 -3.14 -1.22 -10.59
N THR A 169 -3.60 -0.37 -11.52
CA THR A 169 -3.27 -0.45 -12.96
C THR A 169 -3.75 0.81 -13.68
N ASP A 170 -2.83 1.76 -13.94
CA ASP A 170 -3.06 2.81 -14.93
C ASP A 170 -2.29 2.46 -16.21
N HIS A 171 -3.02 2.28 -17.30
CA HIS A 171 -2.52 2.12 -18.67
C HIS A 171 -3.13 3.20 -19.57
N HIS A 172 -2.51 4.38 -19.59
CA HIS A 172 -2.15 5.18 -20.77
C HIS A 172 -3.16 5.28 -21.96
N LYS A 173 -3.66 6.50 -22.25
CA LYS A 173 -3.16 7.32 -23.38
C LYS A 173 -3.87 8.68 -23.56
N GLN A 174 -3.01 9.63 -23.91
CA GLN A 174 -3.18 11.05 -24.22
C GLN A 174 -4.02 11.34 -25.47
N ILE A 175 -4.74 12.47 -25.49
CA ILE A 175 -5.01 13.26 -26.70
C ILE A 175 -4.79 14.76 -26.43
N ILE A 176 -3.62 15.25 -26.86
CA ILE A 176 -3.31 16.52 -27.56
C ILE A 176 -3.91 17.87 -27.05
N LYS A 177 -3.10 18.60 -26.24
CA LYS A 177 -2.67 20.05 -26.18
C LYS A 177 -3.56 21.23 -26.71
N PRO A 178 -3.35 22.52 -26.28
CA PRO A 178 -2.22 23.08 -25.50
C PRO A 178 -2.55 24.08 -24.36
N SER A 179 -1.66 24.19 -23.37
CA SER A 179 -1.07 25.45 -22.85
C SER A 179 -0.59 25.26 -21.40
N CYS A 180 0.69 25.56 -21.16
CA CYS A 180 1.45 25.28 -19.96
C CYS A 180 0.88 25.92 -18.68
N PRO A 181 1.02 25.23 -17.53
CA PRO A 181 1.80 25.83 -16.45
C PRO A 181 2.77 24.84 -15.76
N VAL A 182 3.92 25.39 -15.39
CA VAL A 182 4.92 25.00 -14.36
C VAL A 182 4.79 23.58 -13.78
N ALA A 183 5.86 22.77 -13.96
CA ALA A 183 5.96 21.39 -13.47
C ALA A 183 5.84 21.28 -11.94
N GLU A 184 4.83 20.57 -11.47
CA GLU A 184 4.75 20.06 -10.10
C GLU A 184 5.91 19.08 -9.86
N GLN A 185 6.67 19.28 -8.79
CA GLN A 185 7.70 18.32 -8.41
C GLN A 185 7.02 17.02 -7.93
N PRO A 186 7.55 15.85 -8.32
CA PRO A 186 6.92 14.57 -8.00
C PRO A 186 6.84 14.35 -6.49
N ASP A 187 5.71 13.80 -6.06
CA ASP A 187 5.49 13.33 -4.69
C ASP A 187 6.67 12.44 -4.23
N PRO A 188 7.31 12.75 -3.09
CA PRO A 188 8.48 12.01 -2.62
C PRO A 188 8.25 10.50 -2.47
N GLU A 189 7.02 10.04 -2.23
CA GLU A 189 6.74 8.59 -2.11
C GLU A 189 6.65 7.89 -3.47
N VAL A 190 6.23 8.61 -4.52
CA VAL A 190 6.30 8.13 -5.92
C VAL A 190 7.77 8.02 -6.34
N MET A 191 8.57 9.04 -6.03
CA MET A 191 9.99 9.04 -6.35
C MET A 191 10.74 7.90 -5.64
N ILE A 192 10.44 7.63 -4.36
CA ILE A 192 11.00 6.48 -3.62
C ILE A 192 10.58 5.14 -4.26
N THR A 193 9.34 5.05 -4.77
CA THR A 193 8.87 3.85 -5.46
C THR A 193 9.59 3.62 -6.78
N ASP A 194 9.76 4.67 -7.58
CA ASP A 194 10.49 4.60 -8.85
C ASP A 194 11.95 4.21 -8.62
N GLN A 195 12.59 4.81 -7.63
CA GLN A 195 13.94 4.45 -7.17
C GLN A 195 14.02 3.00 -6.69
N ALA A 196 13.04 2.51 -5.94
CA ALA A 196 13.02 1.13 -5.49
C ALA A 196 12.85 0.15 -6.65
N ILE A 197 12.04 0.51 -7.66
CA ILE A 197 11.86 -0.25 -8.88
C ILE A 197 13.16 -0.30 -9.68
N GLU A 198 13.90 0.81 -9.76
CA GLU A 198 15.21 0.87 -10.41
C GLU A 198 16.21 -0.11 -9.76
N VAL A 199 16.33 -0.07 -8.43
CA VAL A 199 17.21 -0.99 -7.68
C VAL A 199 16.80 -2.46 -7.88
N LEU A 200 15.49 -2.75 -7.83
CA LEU A 200 15.01 -4.12 -8.05
C LEU A 200 15.27 -4.60 -9.49
N THR A 201 15.18 -3.69 -10.45
CA THR A 201 15.48 -3.98 -11.86
C THR A 201 16.97 -4.30 -12.03
N HIS A 202 17.85 -3.52 -11.40
CA HIS A 202 19.29 -3.80 -11.37
C HIS A 202 19.61 -5.16 -10.73
N LEU A 203 18.99 -5.47 -9.59
CA LEU A 203 19.15 -6.78 -8.95
C LEU A 203 18.76 -7.93 -9.87
N ASN A 204 17.64 -7.81 -10.58
CA ASN A 204 17.19 -8.83 -11.53
C ASN A 204 18.15 -8.97 -12.73
N GLN A 205 18.68 -7.85 -13.24
CA GLN A 205 19.64 -7.85 -14.34
C GLN A 205 20.96 -8.52 -13.94
N VAL A 206 21.51 -8.15 -12.79
CA VAL A 206 22.78 -8.68 -12.29
C VAL A 206 22.66 -10.14 -11.87
N SER A 207 21.58 -10.50 -11.15
CA SER A 207 21.44 -11.87 -10.62
C SER A 207 20.83 -12.88 -11.58
N GLY A 208 20.28 -12.43 -12.71
CA GLY A 208 19.44 -13.25 -13.59
C GLY A 208 18.10 -13.67 -12.98
N SER A 209 17.75 -13.14 -11.80
CA SER A 209 16.51 -13.45 -11.09
C SER A 209 15.31 -12.71 -11.70
N ARG A 210 14.11 -13.17 -11.36
CA ARG A 210 12.83 -12.57 -11.81
C ARG A 210 11.96 -12.16 -10.63
N TYR A 211 12.52 -11.39 -9.70
CA TYR A 211 11.74 -10.85 -8.58
C TYR A 211 10.68 -9.88 -9.09
N GLN A 212 9.43 -10.11 -8.71
CA GLN A 212 8.31 -9.26 -9.08
C GLN A 212 8.30 -7.97 -8.26
N LYS A 213 7.68 -6.92 -8.80
CA LYS A 213 7.42 -5.63 -8.13
C LYS A 213 6.31 -5.76 -7.08
N SER A 214 6.39 -6.79 -6.25
CA SER A 214 5.45 -7.07 -5.16
C SER A 214 5.81 -6.26 -3.93
N LYS A 215 4.84 -6.11 -3.03
CA LYS A 215 5.01 -5.45 -1.72
C LYS A 215 6.22 -6.00 -0.97
N THR A 216 6.37 -7.32 -0.91
CA THR A 216 7.46 -7.99 -0.17
C THR A 216 8.86 -7.74 -0.75
N SER A 217 8.99 -7.63 -2.08
CA SER A 217 10.29 -7.37 -2.73
C SER A 217 10.71 -5.91 -2.62
N LEU A 218 9.74 -4.99 -2.72
CA LEU A 218 10.00 -3.55 -2.69
C LEU A 218 10.10 -2.99 -1.27
N GLU A 219 9.46 -3.59 -0.26
CA GLU A 219 9.43 -3.04 1.09
C GLU A 219 10.84 -2.91 1.69
N ASN A 220 11.67 -3.94 1.52
CA ASN A 220 13.04 -3.91 2.06
C ASN A 220 13.89 -2.80 1.40
N ILE A 221 13.72 -2.59 0.09
CA ILE A 221 14.42 -1.55 -0.69
C ILE A 221 13.91 -0.15 -0.32
N ARG A 222 12.59 0.05 -0.30
CA ARG A 222 11.94 1.30 0.12
C ARG A 222 12.33 1.67 1.54
N ALA A 223 12.44 0.70 2.45
CA ALA A 223 12.89 0.94 3.81
C ALA A 223 14.29 1.56 3.85
N ARG A 224 15.24 1.07 3.04
CA ARG A 224 16.59 1.68 2.95
C ARG A 224 16.53 3.09 2.35
N LEU A 225 15.73 3.30 1.30
CA LEU A 225 15.58 4.64 0.70
C LEU A 225 14.97 5.65 1.68
N ARG A 226 14.00 5.22 2.51
CA ARG A 226 13.43 6.05 3.59
C ARG A 226 14.41 6.33 4.72
N GLU A 227 15.36 5.42 4.97
CA GLU A 227 16.47 5.63 5.92
C GLU A 227 17.52 6.63 5.39
N GLY A 228 17.43 7.05 4.14
CA GLY A 228 18.28 8.09 3.54
C GLY A 228 19.42 7.57 2.67
N TYR A 229 19.50 6.26 2.42
CA TYR A 229 20.50 5.69 1.52
C TYR A 229 20.16 5.97 0.06
N SER A 230 21.18 6.18 -0.78
CA SER A 230 20.98 6.49 -2.20
C SER A 230 20.76 5.23 -3.04
N VAL A 231 20.13 5.38 -4.22
CA VAL A 231 20.00 4.29 -5.20
C VAL A 231 21.37 3.69 -5.56
N ALA A 232 22.39 4.54 -5.69
CA ALA A 232 23.76 4.12 -6.00
C ALA A 232 24.35 3.23 -4.89
N ASP A 233 24.08 3.53 -3.62
CA ASP A 233 24.52 2.72 -2.48
C ASP A 233 23.91 1.32 -2.53
N LEU A 234 22.61 1.23 -2.83
CA LEU A 234 21.91 -0.05 -2.94
C LEU A 234 22.40 -0.86 -4.15
N GLN A 235 22.63 -0.22 -5.30
CA GLN A 235 23.21 -0.86 -6.49
C GLN A 235 24.63 -1.36 -6.22
N LEU A 236 25.44 -0.60 -5.48
CA LEU A 236 26.79 -0.99 -5.12
C LEU A 236 26.82 -2.24 -4.23
N VAL A 237 25.88 -2.37 -3.29
CA VAL A 237 25.72 -3.58 -2.47
C VAL A 237 25.35 -4.79 -3.33
N ILE A 238 24.48 -4.61 -4.34
CA ILE A 238 24.12 -5.67 -5.28
C ILE A 238 25.36 -6.13 -6.05
N ASP A 239 26.11 -5.20 -6.64
CA ASP A 239 27.32 -5.49 -7.43
C ASP A 239 28.34 -6.25 -6.59
N LEU A 240 28.60 -5.76 -5.37
CA LEU A 240 29.51 -6.39 -4.43
C LEU A 240 29.10 -7.83 -4.11
N LYS A 241 27.82 -8.03 -3.74
CA LYS A 241 27.34 -9.35 -3.28
C LYS A 241 27.22 -10.33 -4.43
N HIS A 242 26.89 -9.86 -5.63
CA HIS A 242 26.99 -10.67 -6.83
C HIS A 242 28.43 -11.14 -7.02
N GLU A 243 29.41 -10.25 -7.00
CA GLU A 243 30.83 -10.61 -7.17
C GLU A 243 31.31 -11.61 -6.09
N HIS A 244 30.87 -11.42 -4.85
CA HIS A 244 31.23 -12.33 -3.76
C HIS A 244 30.55 -13.70 -3.81
N TRP A 245 29.32 -13.79 -4.32
CA TRP A 245 28.49 -14.99 -4.19
C TRP A 245 28.28 -15.74 -5.50
N HIS A 246 28.52 -15.12 -6.66
CA HIS A 246 28.27 -15.77 -7.96
C HIS A 246 29.11 -17.05 -8.17
N GLY A 247 30.30 -17.13 -7.54
CA GLY A 247 31.15 -18.33 -7.56
C GLY A 247 30.72 -19.45 -6.60
N ASP A 248 29.90 -19.17 -5.57
CA ASP A 248 29.39 -20.18 -4.63
C ASP A 248 27.86 -20.30 -4.74
N SER A 249 27.41 -21.34 -5.45
CA SER A 249 25.99 -21.69 -5.63
C SER A 249 25.20 -21.78 -4.31
N ARG A 250 25.84 -22.17 -3.20
CA ARG A 250 25.16 -22.22 -1.89
C ARG A 250 24.92 -20.83 -1.33
N MET A 251 25.83 -19.90 -1.56
CA MET A 251 25.67 -18.51 -1.10
C MET A 251 24.75 -17.72 -2.02
N TYR A 252 24.77 -18.01 -3.33
CA TYR A 252 23.94 -17.29 -4.30
C TYR A 252 22.42 -17.39 -4.06
N ARG A 253 21.94 -18.44 -3.36
CA ARG A 253 20.53 -18.56 -2.94
C ARG A 253 20.03 -17.38 -2.09
N TYR A 254 20.97 -16.66 -1.47
CA TYR A 254 20.74 -15.50 -0.62
C TYR A 254 20.79 -14.17 -1.39
N MET A 255 20.94 -14.18 -2.73
CA MET A 255 20.75 -12.99 -3.60
C MET A 255 19.27 -12.56 -3.67
N ARG A 256 18.66 -12.27 -2.52
CA ARG A 256 17.25 -11.90 -2.37
C ARG A 256 17.15 -10.49 -1.79
N PRO A 257 16.11 -9.71 -2.14
CA PRO A 257 15.89 -8.39 -1.56
C PRO A 257 15.88 -8.38 -0.02
N GLU A 258 15.26 -9.39 0.60
CA GLU A 258 15.19 -9.53 2.05
C GLU A 258 16.58 -9.70 2.71
N THR A 259 17.46 -10.48 2.08
CA THR A 259 18.78 -10.74 2.63
C THR A 259 19.74 -9.59 2.39
N LEU A 260 19.68 -8.98 1.19
CA LEU A 260 20.55 -7.86 0.82
C LEU A 260 20.18 -6.57 1.55
N PHE A 261 18.88 -6.28 1.69
CA PHE A 261 18.35 -5.02 2.23
C PHE A 261 17.73 -5.18 3.62
N GLY A 262 18.04 -6.27 4.32
CA GLY A 262 17.59 -6.50 5.70
C GLY A 262 18.27 -5.54 6.69
N PRO A 263 17.53 -5.02 7.69
CA PRO A 263 18.01 -3.94 8.57
C PRO A 263 19.26 -4.29 9.37
N LYS A 264 19.45 -5.57 9.71
CA LYS A 264 20.56 -6.02 10.56
C LYS A 264 21.92 -6.06 9.86
N LYS A 265 21.94 -6.16 8.53
CA LYS A 265 23.15 -6.49 7.76
C LYS A 265 23.46 -5.48 6.66
N PHE A 266 22.48 -4.71 6.22
CA PHE A 266 22.63 -3.75 5.13
C PHE A 266 23.79 -2.75 5.37
N GLU A 267 23.84 -2.13 6.55
CA GLU A 267 24.90 -1.15 6.88
C GLU A 267 26.31 -1.77 6.76
N SER A 268 26.49 -2.98 7.28
CA SER A 268 27.75 -3.72 7.14
C SER A 268 28.08 -4.01 5.68
N TYR A 269 27.07 -4.37 4.87
CA TYR A 269 27.27 -4.61 3.44
C TYR A 269 27.63 -3.35 2.67
N LEU A 270 27.03 -2.21 3.02
CA LEU A 270 27.34 -0.93 2.41
C LEU A 270 28.77 -0.48 2.74
N GLN A 271 29.22 -0.68 3.98
CA GLN A 271 30.60 -0.39 4.38
C GLN A 271 31.60 -1.24 3.59
N ASP A 272 31.34 -2.54 3.45
CA ASP A 272 32.14 -3.44 2.62
C ASP A 272 32.14 -2.99 1.16
N ALA A 273 30.98 -2.58 0.64
CA ALA A 273 30.80 -2.16 -0.75
C ALA A 273 31.54 -0.85 -1.05
N THR A 274 31.53 0.07 -0.10
CA THR A 274 32.30 1.32 -0.16
C THR A 274 33.80 1.05 -0.18
N ARG A 275 34.28 0.10 0.62
CA ARG A 275 35.71 -0.30 0.61
C ARG A 275 36.09 -0.94 -0.71
N TRP A 276 35.24 -1.82 -1.25
CA TRP A 276 35.42 -2.46 -2.55
C TRP A 276 35.41 -1.45 -3.71
N LEU A 277 34.56 -0.42 -3.64
CA LEU A 277 34.58 0.68 -4.61
C LEU A 277 35.89 1.47 -4.54
N LYS A 278 36.37 1.79 -3.32
CA LYS A 278 37.65 2.49 -3.10
C LYS A 278 38.86 1.69 -3.58
N SER A 279 38.81 0.36 -3.53
CA SER A 279 39.86 -0.52 -4.04
C SER A 279 39.78 -0.76 -5.56
N GLY A 280 38.86 -0.11 -6.27
CA GLY A 280 38.75 -0.19 -7.73
C GLY A 280 37.95 -1.40 -8.23
N ARG A 281 37.04 -1.95 -7.41
CA ARG A 281 36.19 -3.10 -7.73
C ARG A 281 36.98 -4.36 -8.14
N PRO A 282 37.89 -4.87 -7.28
CA PRO A 282 38.63 -6.09 -7.57
C PRO A 282 37.69 -7.29 -7.77
N SER A 283 38.06 -8.17 -8.70
CA SER A 283 37.40 -9.47 -8.92
C SER A 283 37.46 -10.34 -7.66
N SER A 284 36.45 -11.19 -7.50
CA SER A 284 36.31 -12.15 -6.40
C SER A 284 37.59 -12.97 -6.15
N GLU A 285 38.32 -13.35 -7.20
CA GLU A 285 39.57 -14.12 -7.11
C GLU A 285 40.69 -13.37 -6.37
N SER A 286 40.74 -12.04 -6.52
CA SER A 286 41.73 -11.19 -5.83
C SER A 286 41.38 -11.01 -4.35
N LEU A 287 40.09 -11.04 -4.00
CA LEU A 287 39.59 -10.84 -2.63
C LEU A 287 39.71 -12.10 -1.76
N GLU A 288 39.53 -13.29 -2.36
CA GLU A 288 39.77 -14.57 -1.67
C GLU A 288 41.26 -14.79 -1.37
N GLY A 289 42.16 -14.26 -2.20
CA GLY A 289 43.61 -14.30 -1.97
C GLY A 289 44.05 -13.56 -0.69
N GLU A 290 43.33 -12.51 -0.29
CA GLU A 290 43.60 -11.80 0.98
C GLU A 290 43.04 -12.53 2.20
N ARG A 291 41.92 -13.24 2.05
CA ARG A 291 41.30 -14.06 3.12
C ARG A 291 42.01 -15.39 3.37
N LYS A 292 42.76 -15.90 2.39
CA LYS A 292 43.62 -17.09 2.52
C LYS A 292 45.00 -16.81 3.12
N ARG A 293 45.26 -15.60 3.61
CA ARG A 293 46.46 -15.36 4.43
C ARG A 293 46.28 -16.06 5.76
N ASP A 294 46.98 -17.18 5.92
CA ASP A 294 46.96 -17.98 7.13
C ASP A 294 47.44 -17.11 8.31
N PRO A 295 46.63 -16.84 9.35
CA PRO A 295 47.03 -15.99 10.48
C PRO A 295 48.26 -16.51 11.24
N MET A 296 48.64 -17.77 11.00
CA MET A 296 49.82 -18.45 11.56
C MET A 296 51.08 -18.39 10.68
N MET A 297 51.02 -17.78 9.48
CA MET A 297 52.18 -17.55 8.63
C MET A 297 52.95 -16.31 9.10
N PHE A 298 53.80 -16.47 10.11
CA PHE A 298 54.77 -15.44 10.49
C PHE A 298 55.90 -15.42 9.45
N GLY A 299 56.24 -14.22 8.95
CA GLY A 299 57.44 -14.02 8.15
C GLY A 299 58.71 -14.41 8.91
N PRO A 300 59.85 -14.60 8.23
CA PRO A 300 61.11 -14.92 8.89
C PRO A 300 61.41 -13.89 9.98
N VAL A 301 61.82 -14.35 11.16
CA VAL A 301 62.15 -13.52 12.31
C VAL A 301 63.24 -12.52 11.91
N ASP A 302 62.94 -11.23 12.07
CA ASP A 302 63.91 -10.18 11.91
C ASP A 302 64.93 -10.25 13.05
N THR A 303 66.16 -10.67 12.71
CA THR A 303 67.28 -10.76 13.65
C THR A 303 68.11 -9.48 13.70
N THR A 304 67.69 -8.41 13.02
CA THR A 304 68.44 -7.15 13.07
C THR A 304 68.32 -6.51 14.45
N ILE A 305 69.44 -6.45 15.15
CA ILE A 305 69.55 -5.80 16.46
C ILE A 305 69.45 -4.28 16.24
N PRO A 306 68.49 -3.57 16.88
CA PRO A 306 68.34 -2.13 16.74
C PRO A 306 69.61 -1.38 17.17
N ALA A 307 69.94 -0.32 16.43
CA ALA A 307 71.11 0.51 16.72
C ALA A 307 71.06 1.06 18.16
N GLY A 308 72.07 0.70 18.96
CA GLY A 308 72.19 1.08 20.37
C GLY A 308 72.04 -0.08 21.36
N PHE A 309 71.55 -1.25 20.93
CA PHE A 309 71.58 -2.47 21.72
C PHE A 309 72.83 -3.28 21.35
N ARG A 310 73.71 -3.54 22.33
CA ARG A 310 74.75 -4.57 22.18
C ARG A 310 74.15 -5.89 22.66
N GLY A 311 74.22 -6.91 21.82
CA GLY A 311 73.92 -8.29 22.17
C GLY A 311 74.97 -8.89 23.11
#